data_AF-A0A1C0ZXI4-F1
#
_entry.id   AF-A0A1C0ZXI4-F1
#
_cell.length_a   1.000
_cell.length_b   1.000
_cell.length_c   1.000
_cell.angle_alpha   90.00
_cell.angle_beta   90.00
_cell.angle_gamma   90.00
#
_symmetry.space_group_name_H-M   'P 1'
#
loop_
_entity.id
_entity.type
_entity.pdbx_description
1 polymer ?
#
loop_
_entity_poly.entity_id
_entity_poly.type
_entity_poly.pdbx_seq_one_letter_code
_entity_poly.pdbx_strand_id
1 'polypeptide(L)'
;MMQDGIGRVDVSSIVLPDEVKKLDCGTYTYSGKVLISYKTEKDLETTDFYNLAVLNDDGTDFRVIFSGVIPKLPKANGIRYMPFQDNNRVLLGDYVLECSPNIDICTDAKLIPIEYPLSLVDSPSISHHWSEIIIAPDNKHMSWTILGASSGAAAIGVLTRHTDTYVLENVQLISTISGFENDPNNPGFISPNPMRGGEVKQFVRGGNAISTVAGKLNSTTDSIVQSLSTEDLTQITRTPGYDETTIFSPDERLGMVMSSRFSPKTDPAIFGLMPRPNGLNTMAGMMWSLYMYAIAGVRSFREGNIGPALIDIDRSMNEPGYKGIQLTTDANWVYCSPMSWHPDGKRAVWPEMLRGSGGAQMRLQIVKLLDYEPQAPVPYVTTTDDIPYGIKDLSVLEAVKSDVEGKIAGKHTGYIIFTRNSSGNGGTNESQYVNFSDDGENFYNGFEKTYFSFSEENRYEANLQLTGSKQGDMKMKATFSAVFGATPVKLLFDNDTDGKPKSYGYASYEGIKLNIADLLE
;
A
#
# COMPACT_ATOMS: atom_id res chain seq x y z
N MET A 1 -25.21 -1.58 -21.51
CA MET A 1 -23.99 -2.00 -22.23
C MET A 1 -23.00 -2.42 -21.15
N MET A 2 -22.67 -3.71 -21.04
CA MET A 2 -21.72 -4.22 -20.05
C MET A 2 -20.31 -3.97 -20.58
N GLN A 3 -19.62 -2.95 -20.06
CA GLN A 3 -18.40 -2.41 -20.67
C GLN A 3 -17.10 -2.91 -19.99
N ASP A 4 -17.18 -3.68 -18.90
CA ASP A 4 -15.99 -4.01 -18.09
C ASP A 4 -15.62 -5.49 -17.90
N GLY A 5 -16.34 -6.44 -18.51
CA GLY A 5 -16.00 -7.88 -18.44
C GLY A 5 -16.21 -8.56 -17.07
N ILE A 6 -16.29 -7.79 -15.98
CA ILE A 6 -16.49 -8.26 -14.59
C ILE A 6 -17.96 -8.58 -14.29
N GLY A 7 -18.90 -7.93 -15.00
CA GLY A 7 -20.35 -8.13 -14.82
C GLY A 7 -20.95 -7.26 -13.71
N ARG A 8 -22.18 -7.60 -13.29
CA ARG A 8 -22.91 -6.85 -12.25
C ARG A 8 -22.38 -7.20 -10.86
N VAL A 9 -22.37 -6.19 -9.99
CA VAL A 9 -22.01 -6.31 -8.58
C VAL A 9 -23.16 -5.85 -7.70
N ASP A 10 -23.27 -6.44 -6.52
CA ASP A 10 -24.20 -6.05 -5.47
C ASP A 10 -23.43 -5.77 -4.18
N VAL A 11 -23.52 -4.55 -3.65
CA VAL A 11 -22.80 -4.10 -2.46
C VAL A 11 -23.80 -3.85 -1.34
N SER A 12 -23.53 -4.43 -0.17
CA SER A 12 -24.40 -4.31 1.00
C SER A 12 -23.58 -4.32 2.29
N SER A 13 -24.21 -3.94 3.40
CA SER A 13 -23.57 -4.00 4.73
C SER A 13 -23.91 -5.33 5.41
N ILE A 14 -22.91 -5.95 6.05
CA ILE A 14 -23.14 -7.10 6.92
C ILE A 14 -23.78 -6.59 8.22
N VAL A 15 -24.92 -7.18 8.59
CA VAL A 15 -25.61 -6.83 9.84
C VAL A 15 -24.86 -7.50 11.00
N LEU A 16 -24.41 -6.69 11.95
CA LEU A 16 -23.74 -7.18 13.15
C LEU A 16 -24.75 -7.33 14.29
N PRO A 17 -24.55 -8.30 15.21
CA PRO A 17 -25.40 -8.45 16.39
C PRO A 17 -25.41 -7.20 17.29
N ASP A 18 -26.52 -6.97 18.00
CA ASP A 18 -26.71 -5.78 18.85
C ASP A 18 -25.66 -5.61 19.96
N GLU A 19 -25.01 -6.71 20.37
CA GLU A 19 -23.93 -6.70 21.37
C GLU A 19 -22.62 -6.08 20.83
N VAL A 20 -22.44 -6.04 19.51
CA VAL A 20 -21.32 -5.37 18.85
C VAL A 20 -21.58 -3.86 18.86
N LYS A 21 -20.91 -3.14 19.76
CA LYS A 21 -21.07 -1.68 19.89
C LYS A 21 -20.09 -0.88 19.06
N LYS A 22 -18.92 -1.46 18.80
CA LYS A 22 -17.92 -0.88 17.91
C LYS A 22 -17.22 -2.01 17.17
N LEU A 23 -17.25 -1.96 15.85
CA LEU A 23 -16.40 -2.79 15.00
C LEU A 23 -15.03 -2.14 14.92
N ASP A 24 -13.96 -2.90 15.13
CA ASP A 24 -12.60 -2.42 14.91
C ASP A 24 -12.07 -2.87 13.54
N CYS A 25 -12.38 -4.10 13.12
CA CYS A 25 -11.92 -4.67 11.86
C CYS A 25 -12.75 -5.89 11.44
N GLY A 26 -12.72 -6.26 10.16
CA GLY A 26 -13.31 -7.50 9.64
C GLY A 26 -12.58 -8.04 8.41
N THR A 27 -12.47 -9.37 8.29
CA THR A 27 -11.80 -10.07 7.18
C THR A 27 -12.38 -11.49 7.01
N TYR A 28 -12.21 -12.11 5.84
CA TYR A 28 -12.57 -13.52 5.65
C TYR A 28 -11.53 -14.48 6.26
N THR A 29 -12.02 -15.59 6.79
CA THR A 29 -11.24 -16.81 7.03
C THR A 29 -11.18 -17.67 5.78
N TYR A 30 -10.27 -18.64 5.75
CA TYR A 30 -10.18 -19.60 4.64
C TYR A 30 -11.31 -20.65 4.63
N SER A 31 -12.12 -20.74 5.67
CA SER A 31 -13.39 -21.50 5.68
C SER A 31 -14.55 -20.72 5.02
N GLY A 32 -14.38 -19.42 4.77
CA GLY A 32 -15.42 -18.55 4.23
C GLY A 32 -16.31 -17.89 5.29
N LYS A 33 -15.95 -17.97 6.57
CA LYS A 33 -16.57 -17.15 7.62
C LYS A 33 -15.94 -15.76 7.64
N VAL A 34 -16.68 -14.80 8.18
CA VAL A 34 -16.14 -13.47 8.49
C VAL A 34 -15.58 -13.49 9.90
N LEU A 35 -14.29 -13.20 10.06
CA LEU A 35 -13.64 -12.90 11.34
C LEU A 35 -13.76 -11.40 11.60
N ILE A 36 -14.23 -11.02 12.79
CA ILE A 36 -14.28 -9.63 13.22
C ILE A 36 -13.55 -9.42 14.54
N SER A 37 -13.03 -8.21 14.70
CA SER A 37 -12.65 -7.65 16.00
C SER A 37 -13.61 -6.55 16.41
N TYR A 38 -14.03 -6.57 17.66
CA TYR A 38 -15.08 -5.69 18.14
C TYR A 38 -15.00 -5.39 19.63
N LYS A 39 -15.80 -4.40 20.04
CA LYS A 39 -16.02 -4.00 21.43
C LYS A 39 -17.50 -4.12 21.82
N THR A 40 -17.72 -4.45 23.08
CA THR A 40 -19.01 -4.43 23.78
C THR A 40 -19.06 -3.23 24.71
N GLU A 41 -20.25 -2.91 25.25
CA GLU A 41 -20.39 -1.83 26.26
C GLU A 41 -19.44 -1.99 27.46
N LYS A 42 -19.03 -3.21 27.79
CA LYS A 42 -18.21 -3.51 28.97
C LYS A 42 -16.72 -3.23 28.77
N ASP A 43 -16.25 -3.16 27.53
CA ASP A 43 -14.83 -3.16 27.20
C ASP A 43 -14.39 -1.99 26.29
N LEU A 44 -15.30 -1.06 25.98
CA LEU A 44 -15.03 0.17 25.21
C LEU A 44 -13.84 0.96 25.77
N GLU A 45 -13.78 1.09 27.10
CA GLU A 45 -12.76 1.89 27.79
C GLU A 45 -11.59 1.03 28.32
N THR A 46 -11.58 -0.28 28.02
CA THR A 46 -10.50 -1.16 28.47
C THR A 46 -9.40 -1.20 27.42
N THR A 47 -8.26 -0.61 27.76
CA THR A 47 -7.04 -0.64 26.95
C THR A 47 -6.63 -2.08 26.65
N ASP A 48 -6.22 -2.33 25.40
CA ASP A 48 -5.71 -3.61 24.93
C ASP A 48 -6.66 -4.82 25.12
N PHE A 49 -7.94 -4.60 25.40
CA PHE A 49 -8.94 -5.66 25.44
C PHE A 49 -9.49 -5.93 24.04
N TYR A 50 -9.50 -7.17 23.60
CA TYR A 50 -9.99 -7.55 22.27
C TYR A 50 -11.02 -8.65 22.39
N ASN A 51 -12.15 -8.47 21.70
CA ASN A 51 -13.04 -9.57 21.37
C ASN A 51 -12.82 -9.94 19.90
N LEU A 52 -12.73 -11.24 19.64
CA LEU A 52 -12.69 -11.80 18.30
C LEU A 52 -13.83 -12.78 18.15
N ALA A 53 -14.55 -12.69 17.04
CA ALA A 53 -15.67 -13.55 16.74
C ALA A 53 -15.72 -13.90 15.25
N VAL A 54 -16.37 -15.02 14.94
CA VAL A 54 -16.72 -15.41 13.57
C VAL A 54 -18.23 -15.39 13.36
N LEU A 55 -18.64 -15.13 12.13
CA LEU A 55 -20.03 -15.12 11.68
C LEU A 55 -20.14 -15.44 10.18
N ASN A 56 -21.35 -15.69 9.71
CA ASN A 56 -21.68 -15.74 8.29
C ASN A 56 -21.81 -14.34 7.70
N ASP A 57 -21.71 -14.23 6.36
CA ASP A 57 -21.88 -12.99 5.60
C ASP A 57 -23.23 -12.29 5.79
N ASP A 58 -24.24 -13.00 6.30
CA ASP A 58 -25.58 -12.48 6.58
C ASP A 58 -25.78 -12.03 8.03
N GLY A 59 -24.72 -12.06 8.85
CA GLY A 59 -24.80 -11.70 10.27
C GLY A 59 -25.07 -12.87 11.22
N THR A 60 -25.40 -14.06 10.69
CA THR A 60 -25.84 -15.20 11.50
C THR A 60 -24.66 -16.03 12.03
N ASP A 61 -24.95 -16.95 12.96
CA ASP A 61 -23.96 -17.88 13.54
C ASP A 61 -22.77 -17.17 14.21
N PHE A 62 -23.07 -16.07 14.91
CA PHE A 62 -22.09 -15.29 15.65
C PHE A 62 -21.50 -16.10 16.81
N ARG A 63 -20.17 -16.26 16.81
CA ARG A 63 -19.43 -17.05 17.81
C ARG A 63 -18.17 -16.32 18.25
N VAL A 64 -18.08 -16.04 19.54
CA VAL A 64 -16.87 -15.51 20.15
C VAL A 64 -15.80 -16.59 20.20
N ILE A 65 -14.61 -16.31 19.66
CA ILE A 65 -13.47 -17.22 19.65
C ILE A 65 -12.37 -16.80 20.63
N PHE A 66 -12.33 -15.50 20.99
CA PHE A 66 -11.41 -14.96 21.98
C PHE A 66 -12.00 -13.71 22.62
N SER A 67 -11.77 -13.53 23.93
CA SER A 67 -12.14 -12.33 24.68
C SER A 67 -11.14 -12.15 25.81
N GLY A 68 -10.27 -11.15 25.70
CA GLY A 68 -9.25 -10.90 26.70
C GLY A 68 -8.27 -9.80 26.33
N VAL A 69 -7.30 -9.57 27.21
CA VAL A 69 -6.23 -8.61 26.96
C VAL A 69 -5.17 -9.22 26.04
N ILE A 70 -4.80 -8.48 25.00
CA ILE A 70 -3.63 -8.78 24.14
C ILE A 70 -2.62 -7.67 24.39
N PRO A 71 -1.58 -7.92 25.21
CA PRO A 71 -0.64 -6.87 25.62
C PRO A 71 0.07 -6.25 24.43
N LYS A 72 0.15 -4.92 24.38
CA LYS A 72 0.99 -4.24 23.40
C LYS A 72 2.46 -4.38 23.76
N LEU A 73 3.26 -4.98 22.87
CA LEU A 73 4.72 -5.05 23.02
C LEU A 73 5.41 -3.74 22.60
N PRO A 74 6.63 -3.45 23.07
CA PRO A 74 7.41 -2.32 22.60
C PRO A 74 7.54 -2.32 21.07
N LYS A 75 7.41 -1.15 20.44
CA LYS A 75 7.46 -0.96 18.97
C LYS A 75 6.43 -1.76 18.15
N ALA A 76 5.44 -2.38 18.79
CA ALA A 76 4.29 -2.97 18.12
C ALA A 76 3.42 -1.89 17.44
N ASN A 77 2.92 -2.18 16.24
CA ASN A 77 2.01 -1.30 15.51
C ASN A 77 0.53 -1.69 15.65
N GLY A 78 0.11 -2.02 16.87
CA GLY A 78 -1.28 -2.39 17.18
C GLY A 78 -1.55 -3.88 16.95
N ILE A 79 -2.73 -4.21 16.41
CA ILE A 79 -3.13 -5.58 16.07
C ILE A 79 -3.60 -5.61 14.61
N ARG A 80 -3.16 -6.63 13.87
CA ARG A 80 -3.67 -6.98 12.54
C ARG A 80 -4.33 -8.35 12.59
N TYR A 81 -5.13 -8.73 11.59
CA TYR A 81 -5.85 -10.00 11.59
C TYR A 81 -5.59 -10.73 10.30
N MET A 82 -4.69 -11.72 10.33
CA MET A 82 -4.33 -12.53 9.17
C MET A 82 -4.61 -14.01 9.46
N PRO A 83 -5.79 -14.52 9.08
CA PRO A 83 -6.11 -15.95 9.22
C PRO A 83 -5.15 -16.83 8.43
N PHE A 84 -4.79 -17.98 8.98
CA PHE A 84 -4.03 -19.02 8.28
C PHE A 84 -4.96 -19.89 7.43
N GLN A 85 -4.43 -20.46 6.34
CA GLN A 85 -5.16 -21.40 5.47
C GLN A 85 -5.58 -22.68 6.18
N ASP A 86 -4.88 -23.05 7.26
CA ASP A 86 -5.22 -24.21 8.08
C ASP A 86 -6.51 -24.05 8.89
N ASN A 87 -7.11 -22.85 8.91
CA ASN A 87 -8.32 -22.50 9.66
C ASN A 87 -8.22 -22.72 11.18
N ASN A 88 -7.00 -22.84 11.72
CA ASN A 88 -6.76 -23.05 13.15
C ASN A 88 -6.08 -21.86 13.81
N ARG A 89 -5.49 -20.96 13.01
CA ARG A 89 -4.65 -19.88 13.53
C ARG A 89 -4.99 -18.52 12.94
N VAL A 90 -4.77 -17.48 13.73
CA VAL A 90 -4.81 -16.08 13.27
C VAL A 90 -3.52 -15.39 13.69
N LEU A 91 -2.79 -14.83 12.72
CA LEU A 91 -1.61 -13.99 12.97
C LEU A 91 -2.07 -12.58 13.35
N LEU A 92 -1.54 -12.08 14.47
CA LEU A 92 -1.98 -10.83 15.12
C LEU A 92 -0.93 -9.71 15.16
N GLY A 93 0.25 -9.93 14.59
CA GLY A 93 1.40 -9.02 14.64
C GLY A 93 2.47 -9.63 15.52
N ASP A 94 2.34 -9.41 16.83
CA ASP A 94 3.26 -9.97 17.83
C ASP A 94 2.79 -11.29 18.42
N TYR A 95 1.66 -11.81 17.96
CA TYR A 95 1.06 -13.03 18.49
C TYR A 95 0.46 -13.89 17.37
N VAL A 96 0.34 -15.19 17.65
CA VAL A 96 -0.54 -16.11 16.95
C VAL A 96 -1.64 -16.54 17.92
N LEU A 97 -2.90 -16.36 17.53
CA LEU A 97 -4.03 -16.99 18.19
C LEU A 97 -4.22 -18.39 17.63
N GLU A 98 -4.07 -19.42 18.46
CA GLU A 98 -4.35 -20.82 18.12
C GLU A 98 -5.73 -21.20 18.66
N CYS A 99 -6.62 -21.67 17.79
CA CYS A 99 -7.97 -22.11 18.12
C CYS A 99 -8.10 -23.63 18.05
N SER A 100 -8.82 -24.23 19.00
CA SER A 100 -9.13 -25.65 19.03
C SER A 100 -10.65 -25.89 19.13
N PRO A 101 -11.24 -26.78 18.30
CA PRO A 101 -10.58 -27.60 17.29
C PRO A 101 -10.19 -26.84 16.02
N ASN A 102 -10.81 -25.67 15.75
CA ASN A 102 -10.49 -24.73 14.67
C ASN A 102 -11.19 -23.38 14.94
N ILE A 103 -11.02 -22.40 14.05
CA ILE A 103 -11.59 -21.05 14.19
C ILE A 103 -13.13 -21.07 14.16
N ASP A 104 -13.75 -21.85 13.29
CA ASP A 104 -15.21 -21.82 13.07
C ASP A 104 -16.03 -22.28 14.28
N ILE A 105 -15.46 -23.20 15.06
CA ILE A 105 -16.10 -23.81 16.23
C ILE A 105 -15.17 -23.80 17.45
N CYS A 106 -14.35 -22.75 17.58
CA CYS A 106 -13.37 -22.60 18.64
C CYS A 106 -14.00 -22.73 20.03
N THR A 107 -13.40 -23.57 20.87
CA THR A 107 -13.77 -23.77 22.28
C THR A 107 -12.62 -23.49 23.25
N ASP A 108 -11.38 -23.56 22.76
CA ASP A 108 -10.17 -23.21 23.48
C ASP A 108 -9.29 -22.36 22.57
N ALA A 109 -8.83 -21.21 23.07
CA ALA A 109 -8.01 -20.27 22.31
C ALA A 109 -6.76 -19.92 23.11
N LYS A 110 -5.59 -20.02 22.47
CA LYS A 110 -4.30 -19.73 23.06
C LYS A 110 -3.62 -18.61 22.31
N LEU A 111 -3.19 -17.60 23.06
CA LEU A 111 -2.40 -16.50 22.53
C LEU A 111 -0.91 -16.81 22.73
N ILE A 112 -0.19 -17.03 21.63
CA ILE A 112 1.22 -17.40 21.64
C ILE A 112 2.05 -16.24 21.09
N PRO A 113 3.07 -15.72 21.81
CA PRO A 113 3.89 -14.62 21.31
C PRO A 113 4.78 -15.02 20.14
N ILE A 114 5.19 -14.03 19.35
CA ILE A 114 6.15 -14.14 18.25
C ILE A 114 7.45 -13.41 18.65
N GLU A 115 8.57 -14.08 18.49
CA GLU A 115 9.91 -13.52 18.64
C GLU A 115 10.45 -13.09 17.28
N TYR A 116 10.61 -11.78 17.13
CA TYR A 116 11.31 -11.15 16.01
C TYR A 116 12.83 -11.12 16.26
N PRO A 117 13.67 -11.04 15.22
CA PRO A 117 15.11 -10.86 15.39
C PRO A 117 15.45 -9.65 16.27
N LEU A 118 16.32 -9.84 17.27
CA LEU A 118 16.71 -8.77 18.20
C LEU A 118 17.31 -7.56 17.49
N SER A 119 18.02 -7.76 16.38
CA SER A 119 18.55 -6.66 15.56
C SER A 119 17.47 -5.74 14.99
N LEU A 120 16.22 -6.20 14.87
CA LEU A 120 15.08 -5.37 14.47
C LEU A 120 14.39 -4.73 15.68
N VAL A 121 14.19 -5.52 16.75
CA VAL A 121 13.48 -5.07 17.96
C VAL A 121 14.28 -4.00 18.70
N ASP A 122 15.59 -4.20 18.85
CA ASP A 122 16.45 -3.33 19.65
C ASP A 122 17.03 -2.15 18.85
N SER A 123 16.96 -2.15 17.51
CA SER A 123 17.57 -1.07 16.72
C SER A 123 16.90 0.29 17.01
N PRO A 124 17.66 1.32 17.41
CA PRO A 124 17.10 2.64 17.71
C PRO A 124 16.59 3.37 16.47
N SER A 125 17.01 2.92 15.28
CA SER A 125 16.57 3.49 13.99
C SER A 125 15.18 2.99 13.55
N ILE A 126 14.69 1.92 14.19
CA ILE A 126 13.39 1.30 13.90
C ILE A 126 12.35 1.81 14.89
N SER A 127 11.29 2.44 14.34
CA SER A 127 10.15 2.93 15.11
C SER A 127 9.14 1.82 15.41
N HIS A 128 8.89 0.95 14.42
CA HIS A 128 8.03 -0.22 14.54
C HIS A 128 8.68 -1.41 13.83
N HIS A 129 8.87 -2.53 14.52
CA HIS A 129 9.48 -3.72 13.92
C HIS A 129 8.54 -4.43 12.93
N TRP A 130 7.23 -4.13 12.99
CA TRP A 130 6.26 -4.46 11.95
C TRP A 130 5.18 -3.35 11.82
N SER A 131 4.57 -3.21 10.64
CA SER A 131 3.40 -2.35 10.37
C SER A 131 2.29 -3.07 9.61
N GLU A 132 2.68 -3.80 8.57
CA GLU A 132 1.83 -4.79 7.90
C GLU A 132 2.48 -6.15 8.04
N ILE A 133 1.63 -7.17 8.19
CA ILE A 133 2.03 -8.57 8.26
C ILE A 133 1.17 -9.37 7.29
N ILE A 134 1.77 -10.34 6.64
CA ILE A 134 1.07 -11.30 5.78
C ILE A 134 1.63 -12.69 6.03
N ILE A 135 0.76 -13.69 5.92
CA ILE A 135 1.12 -15.10 6.03
C ILE A 135 0.94 -15.78 4.67
N ALA A 136 1.94 -16.55 4.28
CA ALA A 136 1.94 -17.32 3.04
C ALA A 136 0.91 -18.45 3.11
N PRO A 137 0.40 -18.89 1.95
CA PRO A 137 -0.58 -19.96 1.88
C PRO A 137 -0.04 -21.32 2.38
N ASP A 138 1.29 -21.49 2.42
CA ASP A 138 1.92 -22.66 3.03
C ASP A 138 1.88 -22.71 4.56
N ASN A 139 1.29 -21.67 5.19
CA ASN A 139 1.11 -21.52 6.63
C ASN A 139 2.43 -21.47 7.45
N LYS A 140 3.55 -21.17 6.79
CA LYS A 140 4.89 -21.14 7.38
C LYS A 140 5.58 -19.81 7.17
N HIS A 141 5.56 -19.26 5.96
CA HIS A 141 6.32 -18.04 5.68
C HIS A 141 5.53 -16.79 6.04
N MET A 142 6.13 -15.93 6.84
CA MET A 142 5.58 -14.64 7.20
C MET A 142 6.40 -13.54 6.55
N SER A 143 5.73 -12.57 5.94
CA SER A 143 6.36 -11.33 5.46
C SER A 143 5.74 -10.13 6.16
N TRP A 144 6.54 -9.09 6.39
CA TRP A 144 6.09 -7.89 7.07
C TRP A 144 6.87 -6.65 6.62
N THR A 145 6.26 -5.49 6.87
CA THR A 145 6.87 -4.18 6.65
C THR A 145 7.45 -3.64 7.95
N ILE A 146 8.73 -3.28 7.97
CA ILE A 146 9.45 -2.61 9.05
C ILE A 146 9.38 -1.10 8.82
N LEU A 147 9.15 -0.30 9.87
CA LEU A 147 9.15 1.16 9.79
C LEU A 147 10.34 1.77 10.53
N GLY A 148 11.31 2.30 9.78
CA GLY A 148 12.43 3.09 10.30
C GLY A 148 12.14 4.59 10.35
N ALA A 149 13.02 5.34 11.00
CA ALA A 149 12.93 6.80 11.11
C ALA A 149 13.11 7.54 9.76
N SER A 150 13.80 6.94 8.80
CA SER A 150 14.11 7.54 7.49
C SER A 150 13.64 6.72 6.28
N SER A 151 13.22 5.47 6.48
CA SER A 151 12.68 4.60 5.41
C SER A 151 11.96 3.38 5.99
N GLY A 152 11.10 2.75 5.18
CA GLY A 152 10.52 1.43 5.47
C GLY A 152 11.19 0.33 4.64
N ALA A 153 11.17 -0.90 5.13
CA ALA A 153 11.70 -2.07 4.43
C ALA A 153 10.79 -3.28 4.63
N ALA A 154 10.73 -4.17 3.65
CA ALA A 154 10.00 -5.43 3.76
C ALA A 154 10.97 -6.57 4.12
N ALA A 155 10.52 -7.47 4.98
CA ALA A 155 11.23 -8.67 5.39
C ALA A 155 10.35 -9.91 5.20
N ILE A 156 10.98 -11.07 5.14
CA ILE A 156 10.34 -12.39 5.13
C ILE A 156 11.15 -13.36 5.98
N GLY A 157 10.46 -14.30 6.63
CA GLY A 157 11.08 -15.37 7.39
C GLY A 157 10.13 -16.54 7.59
N VAL A 158 10.64 -17.62 8.20
CA VAL A 158 9.89 -18.82 8.54
C VAL A 158 9.36 -18.68 9.96
N LEU A 159 8.04 -18.73 10.13
CA LEU A 159 7.38 -18.67 11.43
C LEU A 159 7.31 -20.08 12.04
N THR A 160 8.28 -20.41 12.90
CA THR A 160 8.43 -21.75 13.49
C THR A 160 7.77 -21.82 14.86
N ARG A 161 6.90 -22.82 15.07
CA ARG A 161 6.22 -23.07 16.34
C ARG A 161 7.13 -23.85 17.30
N HIS A 162 7.43 -23.27 18.47
CA HIS A 162 8.05 -23.95 19.60
C HIS A 162 6.99 -24.33 20.66
N THR A 163 7.36 -24.58 21.92
CA THR A 163 6.42 -25.01 22.96
C THR A 163 5.46 -23.89 23.39
N ASP A 164 5.98 -22.70 23.65
CA ASP A 164 5.26 -21.54 24.23
C ASP A 164 5.48 -20.24 23.45
N THR A 165 6.20 -20.31 22.33
CA THR A 165 6.52 -19.17 21.46
C THR A 165 6.48 -19.59 20.00
N TYR A 166 6.39 -18.60 19.11
CA TYR A 166 6.75 -18.70 17.71
C TYR A 166 8.03 -17.89 17.48
N VAL A 167 8.97 -18.42 16.69
CA VAL A 167 10.22 -17.71 16.36
C VAL A 167 10.27 -17.47 14.86
N LEU A 168 10.64 -16.25 14.46
CA LEU A 168 10.95 -15.92 13.07
C LEU A 168 12.38 -16.34 12.74
N GLU A 169 12.51 -17.44 12.02
CA GLU A 169 13.78 -18.02 11.58
C GLU A 169 14.09 -17.63 10.13
N ASN A 170 15.37 -17.73 9.73
CA ASN A 170 15.84 -17.48 8.36
C ASN A 170 15.39 -16.13 7.77
N VAL A 171 15.34 -15.09 8.60
CA VAL A 171 14.86 -13.78 8.19
C VAL A 171 15.78 -13.14 7.15
N GLN A 172 15.18 -12.60 6.10
CA GLN A 172 15.85 -11.84 5.04
C GLN A 172 15.04 -10.61 4.66
N LEU A 173 15.74 -9.51 4.33
CA LEU A 173 15.12 -8.35 3.72
C LEU A 173 14.84 -8.64 2.25
N ILE A 174 13.68 -8.20 1.78
CA ILE A 174 13.23 -8.30 0.39
C ILE A 174 13.00 -6.92 -0.22
N SER A 175 13.63 -5.91 0.37
CA SER A 175 13.63 -4.51 -0.06
C SER A 175 14.94 -4.12 -0.72
N THR A 176 14.87 -3.14 -1.62
CA THR A 176 16.07 -2.47 -2.13
C THR A 176 16.55 -1.44 -1.11
N ILE A 177 17.75 -1.67 -0.56
CA ILE A 177 18.33 -0.81 0.49
C ILE A 177 19.11 0.36 -0.12
N SER A 178 19.90 0.11 -1.16
CA SER A 178 20.55 1.16 -1.95
C SER A 178 19.80 1.37 -3.26
N GLY A 179 19.14 2.52 -3.40
CA GLY A 179 18.40 2.86 -4.62
C GLY A 179 19.28 3.13 -5.84
N PHE A 180 20.58 3.39 -5.64
CA PHE A 180 21.51 3.72 -6.71
C PHE A 180 22.89 3.11 -6.45
N GLU A 181 23.59 2.84 -7.55
CA GLU A 181 25.00 2.43 -7.56
C GLU A 181 25.78 3.28 -8.56
N ASN A 182 27.09 3.43 -8.35
CA ASN A 182 27.94 4.09 -9.35
C ASN A 182 28.03 3.21 -10.60
N ASP A 183 27.91 3.82 -11.78
CA ASP A 183 28.17 3.10 -13.02
C ASP A 183 29.69 2.87 -13.16
N PRO A 184 30.17 1.61 -13.13
CA PRO A 184 31.59 1.32 -13.21
C PRO A 184 32.19 1.67 -14.58
N ASN A 185 31.37 1.81 -15.62
CA ASN A 185 31.81 2.06 -16.99
C ASN A 185 31.72 3.55 -17.39
N ASN A 186 30.99 4.37 -16.63
CA ASN A 186 30.77 5.78 -16.95
C ASN A 186 31.00 6.67 -15.71
N PRO A 187 32.20 7.23 -15.51
CA PRO A 187 32.48 8.11 -14.38
C PRO A 187 31.50 9.29 -14.27
N GLY A 188 30.96 9.50 -13.07
CA GLY A 188 29.95 10.52 -12.79
C GLY A 188 28.51 10.12 -13.12
N PHE A 189 28.31 8.89 -13.61
CA PHE A 189 26.98 8.30 -13.78
C PHE A 189 26.64 7.34 -12.64
N ILE A 190 25.35 7.24 -12.38
CA ILE A 190 24.74 6.34 -11.41
C ILE A 190 23.68 5.49 -12.12
N SER A 191 23.55 4.24 -11.69
CA SER A 191 22.54 3.31 -12.16
C SER A 191 21.47 3.13 -11.07
N PRO A 192 20.18 3.38 -11.38
CA PRO A 192 19.10 3.11 -10.44
C PRO A 192 18.91 1.59 -10.29
N ASN A 193 18.78 1.14 -9.04
CA ASN A 193 18.40 -0.23 -8.74
C ASN A 193 16.88 -0.40 -8.85
N PRO A 194 16.38 -1.61 -9.21
CA PRO A 194 14.95 -1.91 -9.14
C PRO A 194 14.40 -1.59 -7.75
N MET A 195 13.28 -0.88 -7.66
CA MET A 195 12.67 -0.53 -6.37
C MET A 195 11.85 -1.71 -5.85
N ARG A 196 12.40 -2.45 -4.88
CA ARG A 196 11.76 -3.60 -4.21
C ARG A 196 11.26 -3.26 -2.82
N GLY A 197 10.23 -3.99 -2.40
CA GLY A 197 9.55 -3.84 -1.12
C GLY A 197 8.44 -2.80 -1.16
N GLY A 198 8.48 -1.85 -0.23
CA GLY A 198 7.33 -1.05 0.15
C GLY A 198 6.45 -1.79 1.15
N GLU A 199 5.20 -1.37 1.28
CA GLU A 199 4.28 -2.02 2.21
C GLU A 199 3.73 -3.33 1.61
N VAL A 200 3.96 -4.46 2.28
CA VAL A 200 3.48 -5.79 1.83
C VAL A 200 1.99 -5.96 2.07
N LYS A 201 1.27 -6.60 1.13
CA LYS A 201 -0.20 -6.67 1.17
C LYS A 201 -0.79 -8.06 1.02
N GLN A 202 -0.22 -8.91 0.16
CA GLN A 202 -0.71 -10.27 -0.04
C GLN A 202 0.35 -11.15 -0.69
N PHE A 203 0.45 -12.41 -0.28
CA PHE A 203 1.13 -13.43 -1.08
C PHE A 203 0.26 -13.80 -2.29
N VAL A 204 0.87 -13.85 -3.46
CA VAL A 204 0.24 -14.22 -4.75
C VAL A 204 1.11 -15.24 -5.49
N ARG A 205 0.64 -15.74 -6.63
CA ARG A 205 1.26 -16.81 -7.42
C ARG A 205 1.56 -18.04 -6.56
N GLY A 206 0.56 -18.44 -5.77
CA GLY A 206 0.65 -19.60 -4.88
C GLY A 206 1.62 -19.45 -3.71
N GLY A 207 2.09 -18.23 -3.40
CA GLY A 207 3.00 -17.98 -2.27
C GLY A 207 4.42 -17.56 -2.67
N ASN A 208 4.76 -17.58 -3.97
CA ASN A 208 6.09 -17.22 -4.48
C ASN A 208 6.20 -15.83 -5.10
N ALA A 209 5.22 -14.97 -4.82
CA ALA A 209 5.30 -13.54 -5.10
C ALA A 209 4.49 -12.76 -4.07
N ILE A 210 4.74 -11.45 -3.97
CA ILE A 210 4.06 -10.57 -3.03
C ILE A 210 3.50 -9.37 -3.79
N SER A 211 2.21 -9.09 -3.59
CA SER A 211 1.59 -7.80 -3.94
C SER A 211 2.07 -6.75 -2.93
N THR A 212 2.69 -5.67 -3.43
CA THR A 212 3.22 -4.58 -2.60
C THR A 212 2.80 -3.21 -3.12
N VAL A 213 2.89 -2.23 -2.22
CA VAL A 213 2.75 -0.81 -2.53
C VAL A 213 4.08 -0.27 -3.00
N ALA A 214 4.20 0.05 -4.29
CA ALA A 214 5.42 0.63 -4.86
C ALA A 214 5.06 1.36 -6.16
N GLY A 215 5.82 1.14 -7.22
CA GLY A 215 5.58 1.74 -8.54
C GLY A 215 6.76 1.49 -9.44
N LYS A 216 6.49 1.29 -10.73
CA LYS A 216 7.51 0.96 -11.72
C LYS A 216 7.65 2.05 -12.76
N LEU A 217 6.53 2.45 -13.37
CA LEU A 217 6.53 3.39 -14.49
C LEU A 217 5.88 4.74 -14.15
N ASN A 218 4.91 4.75 -13.23
CA ASN A 218 4.29 5.98 -12.79
C ASN A 218 5.09 6.63 -11.67
N SER A 219 4.72 7.87 -11.36
CA SER A 219 5.41 8.71 -10.39
C SER A 219 4.58 8.94 -9.13
N THR A 220 3.37 8.41 -9.10
CA THR A 220 2.53 8.20 -7.93
C THR A 220 2.65 6.74 -7.52
N THR A 221 2.22 6.44 -6.29
CA THR A 221 2.16 5.07 -5.81
C THR A 221 1.20 4.21 -6.63
N ASP A 222 1.62 2.99 -6.91
CA ASP A 222 0.93 1.92 -7.62
C ASP A 222 1.01 0.60 -6.85
N SER A 223 0.19 -0.36 -7.25
CA SER A 223 0.37 -1.75 -6.86
C SER A 223 1.29 -2.49 -7.84
N ILE A 224 2.25 -3.23 -7.29
CA ILE A 224 3.13 -4.12 -8.05
C ILE A 224 3.09 -5.54 -7.48
N VAL A 225 3.53 -6.50 -8.28
CA VAL A 225 3.85 -7.86 -7.82
C VAL A 225 5.35 -8.07 -7.91
N GLN A 226 5.95 -8.40 -6.78
CA GLN A 226 7.36 -8.75 -6.62
C GLN A 226 7.51 -10.27 -6.57
N SER A 227 8.23 -10.85 -7.52
CA SER A 227 8.54 -12.28 -7.54
C SER A 227 9.55 -12.62 -6.46
N LEU A 228 9.31 -13.65 -5.64
CA LEU A 228 10.28 -14.15 -4.67
C LEU A 228 11.29 -15.13 -5.30
N SER A 229 10.95 -15.74 -6.44
CA SER A 229 11.79 -16.74 -7.11
C SER A 229 12.68 -16.17 -8.22
N THR A 230 12.41 -14.94 -8.66
CA THR A 230 13.13 -14.26 -9.75
C THR A 230 13.35 -12.78 -9.40
N GLU A 231 14.16 -12.08 -10.17
CA GLU A 231 14.38 -10.63 -10.02
C GLU A 231 13.18 -9.77 -10.48
N ASP A 232 12.07 -10.37 -10.91
CA ASP A 232 11.00 -9.68 -11.65
C ASP A 232 10.08 -8.81 -10.77
N LEU A 233 9.76 -7.62 -11.29
CA LEU A 233 8.72 -6.71 -10.78
C LEU A 233 7.68 -6.45 -11.85
N THR A 234 6.42 -6.73 -11.54
CA THR A 234 5.27 -6.58 -12.45
C THR A 234 4.38 -5.44 -11.96
N GLN A 235 4.16 -4.41 -12.78
CA GLN A 235 3.20 -3.35 -12.43
C GLN A 235 1.77 -3.84 -12.68
N ILE A 236 0.90 -3.66 -11.70
CA ILE A 236 -0.50 -4.13 -11.74
C ILE A 236 -1.45 -2.99 -12.07
N THR A 237 -1.30 -1.84 -11.42
CA THR A 237 -2.12 -0.66 -11.67
C THR A 237 -1.41 0.31 -12.59
N ARG A 238 -2.19 0.95 -13.48
CA ARG A 238 -1.70 1.95 -14.45
C ARG A 238 -2.62 3.16 -14.54
N THR A 239 -3.24 3.53 -13.43
CA THR A 239 -3.95 4.80 -13.33
C THR A 239 -2.98 5.89 -12.89
N PRO A 240 -3.17 7.15 -13.29
CA PRO A 240 -2.25 8.23 -12.92
C PRO A 240 -2.41 8.66 -11.44
N GLY A 241 -3.45 8.19 -10.75
CA GLY A 241 -3.77 8.55 -9.38
C GLY A 241 -2.91 7.85 -8.33
N TYR A 242 -3.40 7.82 -7.10
CA TYR A 242 -2.81 7.05 -6.02
C TYR A 242 -3.51 5.68 -5.93
N ASP A 243 -2.76 4.63 -6.15
CA ASP A 243 -3.22 3.25 -6.01
C ASP A 243 -2.40 2.56 -4.92
N GLU A 244 -3.08 2.05 -3.92
CA GLU A 244 -2.46 1.23 -2.89
C GLU A 244 -3.36 0.05 -2.53
N THR A 245 -2.70 -1.02 -2.11
CA THR A 245 -3.25 -2.32 -1.77
C THR A 245 -4.11 -2.91 -2.88
N THR A 246 -3.51 -3.75 -3.73
CA THR A 246 -4.27 -4.70 -4.55
C THR A 246 -4.30 -6.06 -3.86
N ILE A 247 -5.50 -6.52 -3.46
CA ILE A 247 -5.75 -7.89 -3.00
C ILE A 247 -6.39 -8.69 -4.14
N PHE A 248 -5.69 -9.71 -4.60
CA PHE A 248 -6.08 -10.60 -5.68
C PHE A 248 -7.15 -11.60 -5.22
N SER A 249 -8.10 -11.89 -6.13
CA SER A 249 -9.06 -12.98 -5.97
C SER A 249 -8.35 -14.34 -5.87
N PRO A 250 -9.00 -15.40 -5.37
CA PRO A 250 -8.39 -16.73 -5.25
C PRO A 250 -7.84 -17.28 -6.59
N ASP A 251 -8.46 -16.95 -7.71
CA ASP A 251 -8.02 -17.29 -9.06
C ASP A 251 -7.07 -16.25 -9.70
N GLU A 252 -6.72 -15.19 -8.96
CA GLU A 252 -5.82 -14.10 -9.32
C GLU A 252 -6.19 -13.31 -10.59
N ARG A 253 -7.44 -13.42 -11.06
CA ARG A 253 -7.93 -12.69 -12.24
C ARG A 253 -8.49 -11.31 -11.92
N LEU A 254 -9.03 -11.15 -10.71
CA LEU A 254 -9.56 -9.89 -10.22
C LEU A 254 -8.71 -9.34 -9.09
N GLY A 255 -8.76 -8.03 -8.90
CA GLY A 255 -8.11 -7.34 -7.79
C GLY A 255 -9.05 -6.33 -7.13
N MET A 256 -8.99 -6.21 -5.81
CA MET A 256 -9.57 -5.09 -5.07
C MET A 256 -8.48 -4.10 -4.70
N VAL A 257 -8.66 -2.83 -5.08
CA VAL A 257 -7.64 -1.77 -4.96
C VAL A 257 -8.15 -0.63 -4.06
N MET A 258 -7.37 -0.20 -3.06
CA MET A 258 -7.60 1.12 -2.45
C MET A 258 -7.07 2.18 -3.42
N SER A 259 -7.95 3.06 -3.90
CA SER A 259 -7.61 3.94 -5.00
C SER A 259 -8.34 5.26 -4.94
N SER A 260 -7.63 6.34 -5.25
CA SER A 260 -8.21 7.67 -5.42
C SER A 260 -8.90 7.88 -6.78
N ARG A 261 -8.81 6.94 -7.73
CA ARG A 261 -9.24 7.12 -9.15
C ARG A 261 -10.71 7.51 -9.38
N PHE A 262 -11.53 7.33 -8.35
CA PHE A 262 -12.97 7.67 -8.33
C PHE A 262 -13.27 8.90 -7.46
N SER A 263 -12.25 9.70 -7.15
CA SER A 263 -12.36 10.91 -6.31
C SER A 263 -11.78 12.13 -7.02
N PRO A 264 -12.51 12.72 -8.00
CA PRO A 264 -11.94 13.73 -8.89
C PRO A 264 -11.25 14.92 -8.21
N LYS A 265 -11.75 15.34 -7.04
CA LYS A 265 -11.20 16.49 -6.28
C LYS A 265 -10.02 16.13 -5.37
N THR A 266 -9.78 14.86 -5.11
CA THR A 266 -8.74 14.41 -4.16
C THR A 266 -7.77 13.42 -4.80
N ASP A 267 -7.97 13.10 -6.07
CA ASP A 267 -7.14 12.21 -6.85
C ASP A 267 -5.88 12.94 -7.34
N PRO A 268 -4.67 12.58 -6.89
CA PRO A 268 -3.44 13.24 -7.31
C PRO A 268 -3.01 12.84 -8.74
N ALA A 269 -3.96 12.50 -9.61
CA ALA A 269 -3.74 12.08 -10.99
C ALA A 269 -2.90 13.07 -11.81
N ILE A 270 -2.96 14.37 -11.50
CA ILE A 270 -2.12 15.38 -12.16
C ILE A 270 -0.61 15.10 -12.00
N PHE A 271 -0.21 14.48 -10.89
CA PHE A 271 1.18 14.11 -10.65
C PHE A 271 1.56 12.87 -11.46
N GLY A 272 0.68 11.87 -11.64
CA GLY A 272 0.99 10.67 -12.43
C GLY A 272 0.62 10.72 -13.91
N LEU A 273 -0.03 11.80 -14.39
CA LEU A 273 -0.62 11.87 -15.73
C LEU A 273 0.40 11.64 -16.87
N MET A 274 1.54 12.31 -16.79
CA MET A 274 2.63 12.14 -17.76
C MET A 274 3.64 11.14 -17.18
N PRO A 275 3.82 9.95 -17.80
CA PRO A 275 4.80 8.97 -17.32
C PRO A 275 6.22 9.52 -17.39
N ARG A 276 6.99 9.32 -16.31
CA ARG A 276 8.35 9.84 -16.16
C ARG A 276 9.34 8.70 -15.92
N PRO A 277 10.46 8.63 -16.66
CA PRO A 277 11.55 7.72 -16.33
C PRO A 277 12.01 7.95 -14.90
N ASN A 278 12.12 6.88 -14.10
CA ASN A 278 12.47 6.96 -12.68
C ASN A 278 11.51 7.82 -11.83
N GLY A 279 10.24 7.96 -12.24
CA GLY A 279 9.29 8.88 -11.60
C GLY A 279 9.11 8.69 -10.10
N LEU A 280 9.18 7.46 -9.57
CA LEU A 280 9.17 7.24 -8.12
C LEU A 280 10.41 7.81 -7.42
N ASN A 281 11.58 7.75 -8.05
CA ASN A 281 12.79 8.33 -7.49
C ASN A 281 12.73 9.86 -7.48
N THR A 282 12.22 10.48 -8.55
CA THR A 282 12.10 11.95 -8.64
C THR A 282 11.05 12.50 -7.68
N MET A 283 9.95 11.75 -7.48
CA MET A 283 8.84 12.11 -6.60
C MET A 283 8.93 11.55 -5.17
N ALA A 284 9.99 10.84 -4.80
CA ALA A 284 10.08 10.12 -3.52
C ALA A 284 9.72 10.99 -2.30
N GLY A 285 10.21 12.25 -2.27
CA GLY A 285 9.93 13.19 -1.18
C GLY A 285 8.46 13.63 -1.05
N MET A 286 7.65 13.45 -2.09
CA MET A 286 6.24 13.86 -2.11
C MET A 286 5.27 12.74 -1.71
N MET A 287 5.72 11.48 -1.62
CA MET A 287 4.82 10.33 -1.40
C MET A 287 3.98 10.46 -0.13
N TRP A 288 4.59 10.94 0.96
CA TRP A 288 3.88 11.19 2.22
C TRP A 288 2.83 12.29 2.10
N SER A 289 3.14 13.40 1.41
CA SER A 289 2.17 14.46 1.17
C SER A 289 1.00 13.98 0.33
N LEU A 290 1.27 13.18 -0.71
CA LEU A 290 0.24 12.61 -1.57
C LEU A 290 -0.65 11.61 -0.81
N TYR A 291 -0.08 10.72 0.00
CA TYR A 291 -0.85 9.81 0.85
C TYR A 291 -1.70 10.57 1.87
N MET A 292 -1.10 11.51 2.61
CA MET A 292 -1.80 12.27 3.65
C MET A 292 -2.89 13.16 3.07
N TYR A 293 -2.69 13.67 1.86
CA TYR A 293 -3.72 14.36 1.09
C TYR A 293 -4.78 13.35 0.64
N ALA A 294 -4.48 12.48 -0.33
CA ALA A 294 -5.48 11.67 -1.02
C ALA A 294 -6.20 10.65 -0.11
N ILE A 295 -5.52 10.14 0.92
CA ILE A 295 -5.99 9.03 1.76
C ILE A 295 -6.38 9.51 3.16
N ALA A 296 -5.42 10.02 3.94
CA ALA A 296 -5.68 10.39 5.33
C ALA A 296 -6.67 11.56 5.43
N GLY A 297 -6.52 12.59 4.57
CA GLY A 297 -7.45 13.71 4.51
C GLY A 297 -8.87 13.29 4.17
N VAL A 298 -9.07 12.35 3.25
CA VAL A 298 -10.41 11.84 2.88
C VAL A 298 -11.07 11.06 4.03
N ARG A 299 -10.29 10.26 4.76
CA ARG A 299 -10.77 9.58 5.97
C ARG A 299 -11.14 10.56 7.09
N SER A 300 -10.39 11.64 7.23
CA SER A 300 -10.58 12.59 8.33
C SER A 300 -11.64 13.65 8.09
N PHE A 301 -11.63 14.35 6.96
CA PHE A 301 -12.53 15.52 6.80
C PHE A 301 -12.89 15.86 5.35
N ARG A 302 -12.10 15.42 4.37
CA ARG A 302 -12.29 15.80 2.97
C ARG A 302 -13.30 14.90 2.28
N GLU A 303 -14.25 15.51 1.58
CA GLU A 303 -15.13 14.76 0.70
C GLU A 303 -14.33 14.11 -0.43
N GLY A 304 -14.50 12.81 -0.60
CA GLY A 304 -13.76 12.04 -1.58
C GLY A 304 -13.94 10.54 -1.37
N ASN A 305 -13.30 9.77 -2.23
CA ASN A 305 -13.36 8.32 -2.25
C ASN A 305 -11.96 7.71 -2.39
N ILE A 306 -11.70 6.65 -1.63
CA ILE A 306 -10.44 5.88 -1.70
C ILE A 306 -10.69 4.39 -1.98
N GLY A 307 -11.85 4.06 -2.54
CA GLY A 307 -12.21 2.71 -2.98
C GLY A 307 -13.05 1.93 -1.95
N PRO A 308 -13.11 0.59 -2.10
CA PRO A 308 -12.34 -0.19 -3.07
C PRO A 308 -12.77 0.01 -4.54
N ALA A 309 -11.81 -0.15 -5.45
CA ALA A 309 -12.03 -0.36 -6.89
C ALA A 309 -11.84 -1.84 -7.22
N LEU A 310 -12.79 -2.44 -7.93
CA LEU A 310 -12.69 -3.80 -8.46
C LEU A 310 -12.13 -3.76 -9.88
N ILE A 311 -11.00 -4.42 -10.10
CA ILE A 311 -10.29 -4.45 -11.39
C ILE A 311 -10.19 -5.87 -11.94
N ASP A 312 -10.14 -5.96 -13.27
CA ASP A 312 -9.57 -7.09 -13.98
C ASP A 312 -8.05 -6.87 -14.06
N ILE A 313 -7.26 -7.85 -13.62
CA ILE A 313 -5.81 -7.72 -13.51
C ILE A 313 -5.16 -7.56 -14.88
N ASP A 314 -5.56 -8.36 -15.86
CA ASP A 314 -4.95 -8.32 -17.20
C ASP A 314 -5.22 -6.97 -17.87
N ARG A 315 -6.47 -6.49 -17.80
CA ARG A 315 -6.82 -5.17 -18.31
C ARG A 315 -6.09 -4.06 -17.57
N SER A 316 -5.99 -4.09 -16.25
CA SER A 316 -5.24 -3.09 -15.49
C SER A 316 -3.75 -3.06 -15.86
N MET A 317 -3.18 -4.21 -16.19
CA MET A 317 -1.78 -4.34 -16.60
C MET A 317 -1.53 -3.86 -18.05
N ASN A 318 -2.53 -3.95 -18.92
CA ASN A 318 -2.35 -3.78 -20.37
C ASN A 318 -3.12 -2.60 -20.98
N GLU A 319 -4.10 -2.03 -20.27
CA GLU A 319 -4.93 -0.89 -20.70
C GLU A 319 -4.67 0.33 -19.79
N PRO A 320 -3.75 1.25 -20.15
CA PRO A 320 -3.50 2.47 -19.37
C PRO A 320 -4.79 3.25 -19.07
N GLY A 321 -4.96 3.68 -17.83
CA GLY A 321 -6.15 4.41 -17.39
C GLY A 321 -7.41 3.56 -17.16
N TYR A 322 -7.36 2.23 -17.31
CA TYR A 322 -8.48 1.35 -16.95
C TYR A 322 -8.88 1.54 -15.47
N LYS A 323 -10.14 1.94 -15.25
CA LYS A 323 -10.62 2.31 -13.91
C LYS A 323 -11.20 1.13 -13.12
N GLY A 324 -11.80 0.14 -13.79
CA GLY A 324 -12.58 -0.90 -13.14
C GLY A 324 -13.93 -0.40 -12.61
N ILE A 325 -14.48 -1.10 -11.63
CA ILE A 325 -15.79 -0.80 -11.01
C ILE A 325 -15.58 -0.17 -9.63
N GLN A 326 -16.22 0.97 -9.37
CA GLN A 326 -16.25 1.59 -8.05
C GLN A 326 -17.20 0.80 -7.12
N LEU A 327 -16.72 0.37 -5.95
CA LEU A 327 -17.53 -0.38 -4.98
C LEU A 327 -18.12 0.47 -3.86
N THR A 328 -17.67 1.72 -3.71
CA THR A 328 -18.19 2.64 -2.69
C THR A 328 -19.62 3.06 -3.01
N THR A 329 -20.54 2.85 -2.07
CA THR A 329 -21.97 3.13 -2.21
C THR A 329 -22.44 4.40 -1.51
N ASP A 330 -21.69 4.90 -0.54
CA ASP A 330 -22.01 6.09 0.25
C ASP A 330 -20.76 6.96 0.42
N ALA A 331 -20.84 8.22 0.01
CA ALA A 331 -19.72 9.16 0.04
C ALA A 331 -19.29 9.56 1.47
N ASN A 332 -20.06 9.28 2.52
CA ASN A 332 -19.67 9.57 3.90
C ASN A 332 -18.87 8.45 4.57
N TRP A 333 -18.96 7.25 4.01
CA TRP A 333 -18.26 6.08 4.52
C TRP A 333 -17.03 5.82 3.68
N VAL A 334 -15.89 5.68 4.33
CA VAL A 334 -14.58 5.67 3.69
C VAL A 334 -13.88 4.38 4.03
N TYR A 335 -13.33 3.71 3.01
CA TYR A 335 -12.62 2.45 3.14
C TYR A 335 -11.49 2.47 4.19
N CYS A 336 -11.41 1.36 4.93
CA CYS A 336 -10.35 0.99 5.85
C CYS A 336 -9.81 -0.39 5.48
N SER A 337 -8.50 -0.61 5.67
CA SER A 337 -7.93 -1.95 5.51
C SER A 337 -8.36 -2.89 6.65
N PRO A 338 -8.42 -4.21 6.42
CA PRO A 338 -8.05 -4.93 5.19
C PRO A 338 -9.22 -5.15 4.21
N MET A 339 -8.89 -5.40 2.94
CA MET A 339 -9.80 -6.07 1.99
C MET A 339 -9.53 -7.57 2.03
N SER A 340 -10.55 -8.38 1.84
CA SER A 340 -10.37 -9.84 1.76
C SER A 340 -11.41 -10.48 0.84
N TRP A 341 -10.99 -11.52 0.13
CA TRP A 341 -11.86 -12.33 -0.72
C TRP A 341 -12.40 -13.52 0.04
N HIS A 342 -13.67 -13.84 -0.20
CA HIS A 342 -14.20 -15.15 0.18
C HIS A 342 -13.47 -16.23 -0.65
N PRO A 343 -13.16 -17.41 -0.09
CA PRO A 343 -12.43 -18.48 -0.81
C PRO A 343 -13.09 -18.96 -2.11
N ASP A 344 -14.38 -18.67 -2.31
CA ASP A 344 -15.12 -19.00 -3.53
C ASP A 344 -14.85 -18.04 -4.69
N GLY A 345 -14.18 -16.91 -4.47
CA GLY A 345 -13.88 -15.89 -5.47
C GLY A 345 -15.08 -15.10 -5.99
N LYS A 346 -16.28 -15.27 -5.42
CA LYS A 346 -17.50 -14.55 -5.84
C LYS A 346 -17.85 -13.37 -4.96
N ARG A 347 -17.17 -13.23 -3.82
CA ARG A 347 -17.49 -12.24 -2.80
C ARG A 347 -16.23 -11.70 -2.15
N ALA A 348 -16.31 -10.47 -1.66
CA ALA A 348 -15.24 -9.87 -0.90
C ALA A 348 -15.79 -8.90 0.15
N VAL A 349 -15.05 -8.68 1.24
CA VAL A 349 -15.42 -7.79 2.34
C VAL A 349 -14.34 -6.77 2.64
N TRP A 350 -14.77 -5.63 3.17
CA TRP A 350 -13.89 -4.57 3.67
C TRP A 350 -14.60 -3.74 4.75
N PRO A 351 -13.88 -3.25 5.77
CA PRO A 351 -14.42 -2.28 6.70
C PRO A 351 -14.45 -0.87 6.09
N GLU A 352 -15.42 -0.08 6.54
CA GLU A 352 -15.50 1.35 6.26
C GLU A 352 -15.70 2.12 7.56
N MET A 353 -15.08 3.29 7.67
CA MET A 353 -15.32 4.24 8.75
C MET A 353 -16.26 5.35 8.28
N LEU A 354 -17.09 5.87 9.18
CA LEU A 354 -17.72 7.16 8.94
C LEU A 354 -16.62 8.23 8.96
N ARG A 355 -16.55 9.06 7.91
CA ARG A 355 -15.55 10.12 7.79
C ARG A 355 -15.50 10.98 9.05
N GLY A 356 -14.29 11.24 9.54
CA GLY A 356 -14.04 12.09 10.70
C GLY A 356 -14.37 11.47 12.05
N SER A 357 -14.89 10.23 12.08
CA SER A 357 -15.15 9.52 13.34
C SER A 357 -13.87 8.97 13.99
N GLY A 358 -12.73 8.97 13.30
CA GLY A 358 -11.49 8.37 13.79
C GLY A 358 -11.60 6.86 14.04
N GLY A 359 -12.51 6.18 13.33
CA GLY A 359 -12.80 4.75 13.55
C GLY A 359 -13.76 4.46 14.71
N ALA A 360 -14.37 5.48 15.32
CA ALA A 360 -15.38 5.27 16.35
C ALA A 360 -16.70 4.71 15.79
N GLN A 361 -16.99 4.98 14.51
CA GLN A 361 -18.15 4.44 13.80
C GLN A 361 -17.67 3.71 12.55
N MET A 362 -17.84 2.39 12.58
CA MET A 362 -17.34 1.47 11.56
C MET A 362 -18.47 0.55 11.10
N ARG A 363 -18.45 0.16 9.84
CA ARG A 363 -19.33 -0.88 9.26
C ARG A 363 -18.52 -1.84 8.42
N LEU A 364 -19.07 -3.02 8.17
CA LEU A 364 -18.46 -4.01 7.28
C LEU A 364 -19.28 -4.12 5.99
N GLN A 365 -18.66 -3.84 4.85
CA GLN A 365 -19.27 -4.01 3.53
C GLN A 365 -18.95 -5.38 2.97
N ILE A 366 -19.84 -5.88 2.12
CA ILE A 366 -19.65 -7.04 1.27
C ILE A 366 -20.05 -6.70 -0.17
N VAL A 367 -19.25 -7.14 -1.14
CA VAL A 367 -19.62 -7.19 -2.55
C VAL A 367 -19.93 -8.63 -2.96
N LYS A 368 -20.97 -8.82 -3.77
CA LYS A 368 -21.29 -10.08 -4.47
C LYS A 368 -21.15 -9.86 -5.97
N LEU A 369 -20.38 -10.72 -6.63
CA LEU A 369 -20.21 -10.71 -8.08
C LEU A 369 -21.28 -11.60 -8.72
N LEU A 370 -22.32 -10.98 -9.29
CA LEU A 370 -23.53 -11.69 -9.70
C LEU A 370 -23.35 -12.52 -10.97
N ASP A 371 -22.46 -12.06 -11.85
CA ASP A 371 -22.23 -12.66 -13.17
C ASP A 371 -20.82 -13.27 -13.30
N TYR A 372 -19.96 -13.14 -12.28
CA TYR A 372 -18.59 -13.64 -12.33
C TYR A 372 -18.55 -15.15 -12.06
N GLU A 373 -17.87 -15.86 -12.96
CA GLU A 373 -17.54 -17.27 -12.81
C GLU A 373 -16.05 -17.41 -12.51
N PRO A 374 -15.68 -17.64 -11.23
CA PRO A 374 -14.29 -17.79 -10.83
C PRO A 374 -13.70 -19.06 -11.44
N GLN A 375 -12.42 -18.99 -11.80
CA GLN A 375 -11.66 -20.18 -12.16
C GLN A 375 -11.22 -20.94 -10.90
N ALA A 376 -10.57 -22.08 -11.10
CA ALA A 376 -9.93 -22.77 -9.99
C ALA A 376 -8.94 -21.83 -9.28
N PRO A 377 -8.95 -21.77 -7.93
CA PRO A 377 -7.97 -20.99 -7.20
C PRO A 377 -6.55 -21.37 -7.60
N VAL A 378 -5.65 -20.39 -7.60
CA VAL A 378 -4.23 -20.63 -7.85
C VAL A 378 -3.70 -21.58 -6.77
N PRO A 379 -3.17 -22.77 -7.14
CA PRO A 379 -2.64 -23.71 -6.17
C PRO A 379 -1.50 -23.09 -5.39
N TYR A 380 -1.48 -23.30 -4.08
CA TYR A 380 -0.33 -22.90 -3.29
C TYR A 380 0.85 -23.85 -3.52
N VAL A 381 2.03 -23.30 -3.37
CA VAL A 381 3.31 -24.01 -3.33
C VAL A 381 4.02 -23.60 -2.06
N THR A 382 5.05 -24.37 -1.65
CA THR A 382 5.93 -23.91 -0.58
C THR A 382 6.63 -22.63 -1.04
N THR A 383 6.56 -21.58 -0.21
CA THR A 383 7.27 -20.34 -0.48
C THR A 383 8.77 -20.60 -0.44
N THR A 384 9.51 -20.02 -1.38
CA THR A 384 10.95 -20.23 -1.52
C THR A 384 11.74 -19.52 -0.43
N ASP A 385 12.69 -20.24 0.18
CA ASP A 385 13.73 -19.65 1.03
C ASP A 385 14.84 -18.98 0.19
N ASP A 386 15.06 -19.50 -1.02
CA ASP A 386 16.09 -19.04 -1.95
C ASP A 386 15.59 -17.84 -2.76
N ILE A 387 15.64 -16.65 -2.17
CA ILE A 387 15.26 -15.39 -2.82
C ILE A 387 16.50 -14.75 -3.45
N PRO A 388 16.58 -14.58 -4.79
CA PRO A 388 17.80 -14.14 -5.47
C PRO A 388 18.39 -12.81 -4.99
N TYR A 389 17.52 -11.89 -4.57
CA TYR A 389 17.86 -10.57 -4.06
C TYR A 389 17.70 -10.44 -2.53
N GLY A 390 17.47 -11.56 -1.82
CA GLY A 390 17.25 -11.57 -0.38
C GLY A 390 18.52 -11.19 0.40
N ILE A 391 18.40 -10.23 1.32
CA ILE A 391 19.53 -9.75 2.14
C ILE A 391 19.42 -10.33 3.55
N LYS A 392 20.33 -11.23 3.92
CA LYS A 392 20.35 -11.90 5.23
C LYS A 392 20.97 -11.04 6.34
N ASP A 393 21.84 -10.11 5.98
CA ASP A 393 22.41 -9.16 6.94
C ASP A 393 21.43 -8.02 7.18
N LEU A 394 20.72 -8.05 8.31
CA LEU A 394 19.72 -7.03 8.66
C LEU A 394 20.35 -5.70 9.09
N SER A 395 21.65 -5.67 9.41
CA SER A 395 22.33 -4.44 9.85
C SER A 395 22.44 -3.38 8.75
N VAL A 396 22.28 -3.77 7.48
CA VAL A 396 22.29 -2.86 6.33
C VAL A 396 21.22 -1.76 6.41
N LEU A 397 20.16 -1.96 7.19
CA LEU A 397 19.13 -0.95 7.44
C LEU A 397 19.70 0.31 8.11
N GLU A 398 20.79 0.17 8.87
CA GLU A 398 21.46 1.29 9.54
C GLU A 398 22.43 2.04 8.61
N ALA A 399 22.78 1.46 7.46
CA ALA A 399 23.79 1.96 6.54
C ALA A 399 23.22 2.70 5.31
N VAL A 400 21.91 3.01 5.30
CA VAL A 400 21.25 3.66 4.17
C VAL A 400 21.79 5.07 3.96
N LYS A 401 22.46 5.30 2.82
CA LYS A 401 22.85 6.64 2.38
C LYS A 401 21.64 7.34 1.76
N SER A 402 21.23 8.43 2.41
CA SER A 402 20.13 9.27 1.95
C SER A 402 20.54 10.15 0.77
N ASP A 403 21.78 10.65 0.77
CA ASP A 403 22.26 11.58 -0.25
C ASP A 403 22.76 10.85 -1.51
N VAL A 404 22.39 11.40 -2.67
CA VAL A 404 22.74 10.85 -3.99
C VAL A 404 23.00 12.01 -4.94
N GLU A 405 24.09 11.94 -5.69
CA GLU A 405 24.39 12.87 -6.78
C GLU A 405 25.00 12.11 -7.95
N GLY A 406 24.51 12.38 -9.16
CA GLY A 406 25.10 11.81 -10.37
C GLY A 406 24.21 11.97 -11.59
N LYS A 407 24.63 11.37 -12.70
CA LYS A 407 23.86 11.31 -13.94
C LYS A 407 23.24 9.94 -14.15
N ILE A 408 21.96 9.87 -14.48
CA ILE A 408 21.31 8.64 -14.93
C ILE A 408 21.29 8.67 -16.46
N ALA A 409 21.98 7.74 -17.11
CA ALA A 409 22.02 7.66 -18.57
C ALA A 409 20.68 7.17 -19.13
N GLY A 410 20.23 7.78 -20.24
CA GLY A 410 19.18 7.16 -21.06
C GLY A 410 19.74 5.97 -21.81
N LYS A 411 18.94 4.91 -21.99
CA LYS A 411 19.37 3.71 -22.72
C LYS A 411 19.74 4.00 -24.18
N HIS A 412 19.20 5.06 -24.76
CA HIS A 412 19.46 5.45 -26.14
C HIS A 412 20.20 6.79 -26.26
N THR A 413 19.77 7.84 -25.55
CA THR A 413 20.46 9.14 -25.56
C THR A 413 20.13 9.96 -24.32
N GLY A 414 20.97 10.98 -24.08
CA GLY A 414 20.77 11.96 -23.03
C GLY A 414 20.94 11.39 -21.63
N TYR A 415 20.59 12.20 -20.63
CA TYR A 415 20.73 11.85 -19.23
C TYR A 415 19.83 12.69 -18.33
N ILE A 416 19.64 12.23 -17.10
CA ILE A 416 19.05 12.99 -16.00
C ILE A 416 20.18 13.37 -15.05
N ILE A 417 20.35 14.66 -14.75
CA ILE A 417 21.17 15.08 -13.59
C ILE A 417 20.27 14.92 -12.38
N PHE A 418 20.65 14.04 -11.46
CA PHE A 418 19.88 13.71 -10.28
C PHE A 418 20.66 14.10 -9.03
N THR A 419 20.00 14.86 -8.16
CA THR A 419 20.53 15.22 -6.84
C THR A 419 19.45 15.00 -5.80
N ARG A 420 19.79 14.26 -4.76
CA ARG A 420 18.97 14.09 -3.56
C ARG A 420 19.83 14.42 -2.36
N ASN A 421 19.37 15.37 -1.55
CA ASN A 421 19.93 15.67 -0.25
C ASN A 421 18.83 15.48 0.77
N SER A 422 18.97 14.50 1.66
CA SER A 422 17.92 14.13 2.60
C SER A 422 18.52 13.88 3.98
N SER A 423 17.93 14.51 5.00
CA SER A 423 18.37 14.39 6.38
C SER A 423 17.16 14.16 7.28
N GLY A 424 16.98 12.91 7.74
CA GLY A 424 15.89 12.55 8.63
C GLY A 424 14.51 12.87 8.05
N ASN A 425 13.86 13.89 8.61
CA ASN A 425 12.45 14.25 8.37
C ASN A 425 12.23 15.23 7.21
N GLY A 426 13.26 15.51 6.38
CA GLY A 426 13.14 16.43 5.26
C GLY A 426 14.33 16.39 4.31
N GLY A 427 14.19 17.05 3.17
CA GLY A 427 15.19 17.07 2.12
C GLY A 427 14.77 17.75 0.84
N THR A 428 15.62 17.61 -0.16
CA THR A 428 15.42 18.11 -1.52
C THR A 428 15.74 17.03 -2.55
N ASN A 429 14.94 16.97 -3.61
CA ASN A 429 15.22 16.17 -4.79
C ASN A 429 15.18 17.10 -6.01
N GLU A 430 16.19 17.06 -6.86
CA GLU A 430 16.20 17.75 -8.14
C GLU A 430 16.51 16.76 -9.27
N SER A 431 15.78 16.87 -10.37
CA SER A 431 15.97 16.08 -11.57
C SER A 431 15.94 17.00 -12.78
N GLN A 432 17.06 17.08 -13.52
CA GLN A 432 17.17 17.86 -14.75
C GLN A 432 17.36 16.90 -15.94
N TYR A 433 16.37 16.85 -16.81
CA TYR A 433 16.38 16.03 -18.02
C TYR A 433 17.08 16.80 -19.15
N VAL A 434 18.04 16.14 -19.79
CA VAL A 434 18.81 16.67 -20.93
C VAL A 434 18.69 15.68 -22.08
N ASN A 435 17.70 15.92 -22.95
CA ASN A 435 17.38 15.08 -24.10
C ASN A 435 17.33 13.58 -23.77
N PHE A 436 16.80 13.23 -22.60
CA PHE A 436 16.80 11.86 -22.08
C PHE A 436 15.84 11.01 -22.90
N SER A 437 16.31 9.84 -23.34
CA SER A 437 15.49 8.84 -24.02
C SER A 437 15.98 7.43 -23.75
N ASP A 438 15.04 6.56 -23.37
CA ASP A 438 15.27 5.12 -23.22
C ASP A 438 14.89 4.33 -24.47
N ASP A 439 13.99 4.84 -25.31
CA ASP A 439 13.44 4.16 -26.48
C ASP A 439 13.96 4.72 -27.82
N GLY A 440 14.61 5.89 -27.81
CA GLY A 440 15.06 6.59 -29.01
C GLY A 440 13.94 7.32 -29.77
N GLU A 441 12.70 7.26 -29.28
CA GLU A 441 11.53 7.89 -29.92
C GLU A 441 10.96 9.04 -29.11
N ASN A 442 10.97 8.91 -27.78
CA ASN A 442 10.42 9.86 -26.85
C ASN A 442 11.54 10.51 -26.04
N PHE A 443 11.51 11.84 -25.98
CA PHE A 443 12.58 12.66 -25.43
C PHE A 443 12.05 13.59 -24.34
N TYR A 444 12.67 13.50 -23.17
CA TYR A 444 12.34 14.30 -21.99
C TYR A 444 13.33 15.45 -21.84
N ASN A 445 12.81 16.67 -21.67
CA ASN A 445 13.59 17.88 -21.43
C ASN A 445 12.91 18.77 -20.38
N GLY A 446 13.70 19.34 -19.47
CA GLY A 446 13.19 20.20 -18.40
C GLY A 446 13.57 19.70 -17.02
N PHE A 447 12.80 20.07 -16.00
CA PHE A 447 13.14 19.75 -14.62
C PHE A 447 11.95 19.41 -13.74
N GLU A 448 12.28 18.76 -12.63
CA GLU A 448 11.43 18.56 -11.45
C GLU A 448 12.24 18.90 -10.19
N LYS A 449 11.59 19.54 -9.23
CA LYS A 449 12.17 19.90 -7.94
C LYS A 449 11.19 19.59 -6.83
N THR A 450 11.68 18.97 -5.78
CA THR A 450 10.93 18.68 -4.57
C THR A 450 11.68 19.26 -3.38
N TYR A 451 10.98 20.00 -2.53
CA TYR A 451 11.35 20.24 -1.14
C TYR A 451 10.33 19.53 -0.27
N PHE A 452 10.79 18.70 0.67
CA PHE A 452 9.91 18.00 1.59
C PHE A 452 10.39 18.14 3.03
N SER A 453 9.42 18.18 3.94
CA SER A 453 9.59 18.30 5.38
C SER A 453 8.35 17.78 6.08
N PHE A 454 8.54 17.00 7.14
CA PHE A 454 7.42 16.53 7.94
C PHE A 454 6.78 17.63 8.80
N SER A 455 7.52 18.68 9.14
CA SER A 455 7.06 19.77 10.02
C SER A 455 6.77 21.08 9.29
N GLU A 456 7.14 21.21 8.02
CA GLU A 456 6.99 22.43 7.23
C GLU A 456 6.22 22.18 5.92
N GLU A 457 5.94 23.25 5.17
CA GLU A 457 5.32 23.14 3.85
C GLU A 457 6.21 22.31 2.90
N ASN A 458 5.58 21.43 2.13
CA ASN A 458 6.23 20.60 1.12
C ASN A 458 5.92 21.20 -0.26
N ARG A 459 6.91 21.26 -1.16
CA ARG A 459 6.77 21.94 -2.45
C ARG A 459 7.28 21.05 -3.57
N TYR A 460 6.46 20.90 -4.59
CA TYR A 460 6.81 20.27 -5.85
C TYR A 460 6.71 21.29 -6.99
N GLU A 461 7.73 21.35 -7.83
CA GLU A 461 7.77 22.15 -9.05
C GLU A 461 8.18 21.32 -10.24
N ALA A 462 7.53 21.56 -11.37
CA ALA A 462 7.92 20.96 -12.63
C ALA A 462 7.76 21.93 -13.80
N ASN A 463 8.72 21.84 -14.72
CA ASN A 463 8.65 22.39 -16.06
C ASN A 463 9.31 21.36 -16.99
N LEU A 464 8.51 20.40 -17.44
CA LEU A 464 8.95 19.21 -18.16
C LEU A 464 8.19 19.08 -19.47
N GLN A 465 8.90 18.72 -20.53
CA GLN A 465 8.36 18.50 -21.87
C GLN A 465 8.73 17.10 -22.34
N LEU A 466 7.73 16.39 -22.86
CA LEU A 466 7.87 15.14 -23.59
C LEU A 466 7.58 15.40 -25.07
N THR A 467 8.56 15.09 -25.92
CA THR A 467 8.45 15.21 -27.37
C THR A 467 8.75 13.85 -28.02
N GLY A 468 8.19 13.59 -29.20
CA GLY A 468 8.41 12.32 -29.90
C GLY A 468 7.13 11.75 -30.49
N SER A 469 7.02 10.42 -30.50
CA SER A 469 5.78 9.71 -30.85
C SER A 469 4.65 10.01 -29.87
N LYS A 470 5.00 10.33 -28.62
CA LYS A 470 4.09 10.84 -27.58
C LYS A 470 4.38 12.29 -27.26
N GLN A 471 3.34 13.02 -26.87
CA GLN A 471 3.41 14.45 -26.55
C GLN A 471 2.82 14.68 -25.15
N GLY A 472 3.52 15.47 -24.36
CA GLY A 472 3.07 15.88 -23.03
C GLY A 472 3.90 17.04 -22.50
N ASP A 473 3.31 17.80 -21.58
CA ASP A 473 4.00 18.86 -20.87
C ASP A 473 3.44 19.04 -19.46
N MET A 474 4.33 19.35 -18.52
CA MET A 474 3.98 19.62 -17.14
C MET A 474 4.60 20.94 -16.74
N LYS A 475 3.76 21.90 -16.35
CA LYS A 475 4.18 23.20 -15.84
C LYS A 475 3.35 23.55 -14.63
N MET A 476 3.86 23.20 -13.45
CA MET A 476 3.12 23.34 -12.21
C MET A 476 4.00 23.57 -10.99
N LYS A 477 3.39 24.21 -9.99
CA LYS A 477 3.86 24.30 -8.61
C LYS A 477 2.73 23.77 -7.72
N ALA A 478 3.06 22.89 -6.79
CA ALA A 478 2.12 22.39 -5.78
C ALA A 478 2.78 22.53 -4.41
N THR A 479 2.13 23.23 -3.49
CA THR A 479 2.59 23.36 -2.11
C THR A 479 1.57 22.73 -1.18
N PHE A 480 2.03 21.80 -0.37
CA PHE A 480 1.26 21.10 0.63
C PHE A 480 1.62 21.61 2.03
N SER A 481 0.66 21.59 2.95
CA SER A 481 0.95 21.82 4.37
C SER A 481 1.87 20.74 4.94
N ALA A 482 2.35 20.96 6.17
CA ALA A 482 3.14 19.97 6.91
C ALA A 482 2.45 18.60 7.01
N VAL A 483 3.24 17.53 6.92
CA VAL A 483 2.78 16.14 7.04
C VAL A 483 2.25 15.87 8.45
N PHE A 484 2.98 16.32 9.48
CA PHE A 484 2.58 16.21 10.89
C PHE A 484 2.07 17.56 11.41
N GLY A 485 0.91 17.98 10.89
CA GLY A 485 0.19 19.17 11.34
C GLY A 485 -1.01 18.86 12.24
N ALA A 486 -1.74 19.91 12.64
CA ALA A 486 -2.99 19.79 13.41
C ALA A 486 -4.12 19.10 12.62
N THR A 487 -4.06 19.13 11.29
CA THR A 487 -4.94 18.39 10.39
C THR A 487 -4.10 17.64 9.37
N PRO A 488 -4.62 16.56 8.75
CA PRO A 488 -4.01 15.97 7.58
C PRO A 488 -3.71 17.01 6.48
N VAL A 489 -2.77 16.64 5.61
CA VAL A 489 -2.19 17.50 4.58
C VAL A 489 -3.25 18.13 3.69
N LYS A 490 -3.11 19.44 3.45
CA LYS A 490 -3.90 20.24 2.50
C LYS A 490 -3.03 20.78 1.38
N LEU A 491 -3.62 20.96 0.21
CA LEU A 491 -3.00 21.68 -0.90
C LEU A 491 -3.27 23.19 -0.72
N LEU A 492 -2.23 24.01 -0.79
CA LEU A 492 -2.27 25.43 -0.42
C LEU A 492 -2.36 26.33 -1.66
N PHE A 493 -3.30 27.26 -1.67
CA PHE A 493 -3.57 28.17 -2.79
C PHE A 493 -3.45 29.66 -2.43
N ASP A 494 -3.16 29.98 -1.17
CA ASP A 494 -2.82 31.34 -0.73
C ASP A 494 -1.59 31.88 -1.49
N ASN A 495 -1.40 33.19 -1.47
CA ASN A 495 -0.27 33.81 -2.16
C ASN A 495 1.06 33.43 -1.50
N ASP A 496 2.01 33.02 -2.32
CA ASP A 496 3.41 32.85 -1.96
C ASP A 496 4.11 34.23 -1.91
N THR A 497 5.35 34.24 -1.44
CA THR A 497 6.21 35.43 -1.32
C THR A 497 6.44 36.19 -2.63
N ASP A 498 6.27 35.53 -3.77
CA ASP A 498 6.35 36.10 -5.12
C ASP A 498 5.02 36.70 -5.62
N GLY A 499 3.97 36.68 -4.80
CA GLY A 499 2.64 37.18 -5.14
C GLY A 499 1.81 36.25 -6.03
N LYS A 500 2.32 35.07 -6.41
CA LYS A 500 1.55 34.04 -7.12
C LYS A 500 0.93 33.06 -6.11
N PRO A 501 -0.12 32.31 -6.49
CA PRO A 501 -0.62 31.22 -5.65
C PRO A 501 0.49 30.22 -5.29
N LYS A 502 0.40 29.63 -4.11
CA LYS A 502 1.27 28.54 -3.66
C LYS A 502 1.08 27.28 -4.51
N SER A 503 -0.09 27.05 -5.08
CA SER A 503 -0.35 25.95 -6.01
C SER A 503 -1.01 26.45 -7.29
N TYR A 504 -0.43 26.12 -8.45
CA TYR A 504 -0.96 26.47 -9.77
C TYR A 504 -0.35 25.61 -10.88
N GLY A 505 -0.95 25.67 -12.07
CA GLY A 505 -0.42 25.05 -13.27
C GLY A 505 -1.16 23.78 -13.67
N TYR A 506 -0.52 22.98 -14.52
CA TYR A 506 -1.15 21.84 -15.18
C TYR A 506 -0.15 20.75 -15.56
N ALA A 507 -0.69 19.57 -15.87
CA ALA A 507 -0.01 18.53 -16.64
C ALA A 507 -0.89 18.15 -17.85
N SER A 508 -0.27 17.85 -18.99
CA SER A 508 -0.91 17.35 -20.19
C SER A 508 -0.17 16.15 -20.76
N TYR A 509 -0.92 15.17 -21.27
CA TYR A 509 -0.38 13.97 -21.89
C TYR A 509 -1.44 13.35 -22.80
N GLU A 510 -1.07 13.00 -24.04
CA GLU A 510 -1.93 12.31 -25.01
C GLU A 510 -3.34 12.92 -25.16
N GLY A 511 -3.43 14.25 -25.15
CA GLY A 511 -4.68 15.00 -25.32
C GLY A 511 -5.51 15.21 -24.04
N ILE A 512 -5.08 14.64 -22.92
CA ILE A 512 -5.68 14.88 -21.60
C ILE A 512 -4.91 16.01 -20.91
N LYS A 513 -5.61 16.91 -20.23
CA LYS A 513 -5.02 17.97 -19.40
C LYS A 513 -5.71 18.02 -18.06
N LEU A 514 -4.94 18.01 -16.98
CA LEU A 514 -5.38 18.17 -15.60
C LEU A 514 -4.79 19.45 -15.02
N ASN A 515 -5.56 20.18 -14.21
CA ASN A 515 -5.11 21.43 -13.58
C ASN A 515 -5.01 21.24 -12.07
N ILE A 516 -4.00 21.88 -11.46
CA ILE A 516 -3.82 21.86 -10.00
C ILE A 516 -5.07 22.42 -9.29
N ALA A 517 -5.76 23.39 -9.90
CA ALA A 517 -6.99 23.97 -9.37
C ALA A 517 -8.17 22.99 -9.30
N ASP A 518 -8.12 21.86 -10.01
CA ASP A 518 -9.17 20.83 -9.96
C ASP A 518 -9.14 20.07 -8.61
N LEU A 519 -8.03 20.19 -7.86
CA LEU A 519 -7.82 19.65 -6.52
C LEU A 519 -8.17 20.64 -5.39
N LEU A 520 -8.78 21.78 -5.74
CA LEU A 520 -9.25 22.73 -4.75
C LEU A 520 -10.47 22.14 -4.01
N GLU A 521 -10.33 22.07 -2.68
CA GLU A 521 -11.31 21.49 -1.76
C GLU A 521 -12.53 22.39 -1.57
#